data_AF-A0A6G3WLU2-F1
#
_entry.id   AF-A0A6G3WLU2-F1
#
_cell.length_a   1.000
_cell.length_b   1.000
_cell.length_c   1.000
_cell.angle_alpha   90.00
_cell.angle_beta   90.00
_cell.angle_gamma   90.00
#
_symmetry.space_group_name_H-M   'P 1'
#
loop_
_entity.id
_entity.type
_entity.pdbx_description
1 polymer ?
#
loop_
_entity_poly.entity_id
_entity_poly.type
_entity_poly.pdbx_seq_one_letter_code
_entity_poly.pdbx_strand_id
1 'polypeptide(L)'
;MSSSTQTTQALRPDRKKSRLHLDIVGLGIALVMVFPVYWLIISALRPNREIRSYDQTLWPTSITFDNFVRATEQPNFGTAIQSSLIVAVTAVVGGMIIATLAALAIGRFRFFGRKALVLIMILVQMLPPTAMLIP
;
A
#
# COMPACT_ATOMS: atom_id res chain seq x y z
N MET A 1 -44.87 5.47 46.97
CA MET A 1 -44.71 6.70 46.17
C MET A 1 -43.30 6.70 45.60
N SER A 2 -43.16 6.13 44.39
CA SER A 2 -41.92 5.95 43.65
C SER A 2 -41.61 7.20 42.83
N SER A 3 -40.68 8.02 43.29
CA SER A 3 -40.20 9.19 42.54
C SER A 3 -39.37 8.73 41.35
N SER A 4 -39.93 8.89 40.17
CA SER A 4 -39.34 8.66 38.86
C SER A 4 -38.23 9.67 38.57
N THR A 5 -36.98 9.27 38.80
CA THR A 5 -35.81 10.03 38.35
C THR A 5 -35.67 9.91 36.83
N GLN A 6 -36.35 10.79 36.11
CA GLN A 6 -36.12 11.05 34.69
C GLN A 6 -34.73 11.63 34.51
N THR A 7 -33.74 10.78 34.22
CA THR A 7 -32.42 11.23 33.77
C THR A 7 -32.55 11.66 32.32
N THR A 8 -32.60 12.97 32.13
CA THR A 8 -32.65 13.68 30.85
C THR A 8 -31.56 13.15 29.92
N GLN A 9 -32.00 12.44 28.88
CA GLN A 9 -31.18 11.97 27.78
C GLN A 9 -30.65 13.19 27.01
N ALA A 10 -29.43 13.62 27.34
CA ALA A 10 -28.75 14.73 26.68
C ALA A 10 -28.58 14.40 25.19
N LEU A 11 -29.38 15.07 24.35
CA LEU A 11 -29.28 15.07 22.90
C LEU A 11 -27.87 15.49 22.49
N ARG A 12 -27.11 14.58 21.88
CA ARG A 12 -25.77 14.84 21.33
C ARG A 12 -25.89 15.98 20.32
N PRO A 13 -25.10 17.07 20.44
CA PRO A 13 -25.20 18.20 19.51
C PRO A 13 -24.85 17.73 18.10
N ASP A 14 -25.59 18.28 17.14
CA ASP A 14 -25.60 17.91 15.73
C ASP A 14 -24.22 18.12 15.07
N ARG A 15 -23.34 17.11 15.18
CA ARG A 15 -21.97 17.06 14.63
C ARG A 15 -21.92 17.03 13.09
N LYS A 16 -22.99 17.38 12.38
CA LYS A 16 -23.07 17.27 10.91
C LYS A 16 -22.16 18.26 10.17
N LYS A 17 -22.13 19.54 10.57
CA LYS A 17 -21.27 20.55 9.92
C LYS A 17 -19.77 20.34 10.18
N SER A 18 -19.42 19.77 11.34
CA SER A 18 -18.04 19.41 11.66
C SER A 18 -17.56 18.16 10.90
N ARG A 19 -18.45 17.35 10.34
CA ARG A 19 -18.03 16.18 9.55
C ARG A 19 -17.89 16.53 8.08
N LEU A 20 -18.70 17.44 7.57
CA LEU A 20 -18.64 17.86 6.17
C LEU A 20 -17.26 18.37 5.76
N HIS A 21 -16.58 19.16 6.59
CA HIS A 21 -15.23 19.62 6.28
C HIS A 21 -14.20 18.49 6.28
N LEU A 22 -14.33 17.54 7.22
CA LEU A 22 -13.49 16.34 7.29
C LEU A 22 -13.74 15.44 6.08
N ASP A 23 -14.99 15.31 5.62
CA ASP A 23 -15.36 14.54 4.45
C ASP A 23 -14.84 15.19 3.16
N ILE A 24 -14.93 16.52 3.03
CA ILE A 24 -14.40 17.28 1.89
C ILE A 24 -12.86 17.19 1.84
N VAL A 25 -12.19 17.33 2.99
CA VAL A 25 -10.73 17.18 3.09
C VAL A 25 -10.32 15.74 2.76
N GLY A 26 -11.06 14.76 3.29
CA GLY A 26 -10.85 13.34 2.97
C GLY A 26 -11.02 13.05 1.48
N LEU A 27 -12.05 13.62 0.84
CA LEU A 27 -12.26 13.51 -0.59
C LEU A 27 -11.13 14.17 -1.40
N GLY A 28 -10.66 15.34 -0.98
CA GLY A 28 -9.53 16.02 -1.61
C GLY A 28 -8.24 15.18 -1.55
N ILE A 29 -7.93 14.62 -0.39
CA ILE A 29 -6.77 13.73 -0.21
C ILE A 29 -6.92 12.46 -1.07
N ALA A 30 -8.12 11.87 -1.08
CA ALA A 30 -8.39 10.69 -1.91
C ALA A 30 -8.17 10.98 -3.40
N LEU A 31 -8.63 12.14 -3.91
CA LEU A 31 -8.42 12.53 -5.31
C LEU A 31 -6.92 12.68 -5.65
N VAL A 32 -6.14 13.29 -4.75
CA VAL A 32 -4.68 13.42 -4.92
C VAL A 32 -4.00 12.04 -4.94
N MET A 33 -4.44 11.12 -4.09
CA MET A 33 -3.90 9.76 -4.04
C MET A 33 -4.32 8.89 -5.24
N VAL A 34 -5.50 9.14 -5.82
CA VAL A 34 -5.99 8.42 -7.01
C VAL A 34 -5.32 8.94 -8.28
N PHE A 35 -4.88 10.20 -8.32
CA PHE A 35 -4.21 10.80 -9.47
C PHE A 35 -3.06 9.95 -10.07
N PRO A 36 -2.06 9.44 -9.30
CA PRO A 36 -1.01 8.59 -9.87
C PRO A 36 -1.55 7.28 -10.43
N VAL A 37 -2.60 6.69 -9.84
CA VAL A 37 -3.24 5.47 -10.35
C VAL A 37 -3.97 5.76 -11.67
N TYR A 38 -4.70 6.88 -11.74
CA TYR A 38 -5.32 7.37 -12.96
C TYR A 38 -4.29 7.57 -14.07
N TRP A 39 -3.17 8.22 -13.75
CA TRP A 39 -2.07 8.44 -14.69
C TRP A 39 -1.48 7.12 -15.19
N LEU A 40 -1.26 6.15 -14.30
CA LEU A 40 -0.76 4.83 -14.64
C LEU A 40 -1.69 4.08 -15.59
N ILE A 41 -3.01 4.09 -15.34
CA ILE A 41 -4.01 3.43 -16.20
C ILE A 41 -4.02 4.06 -17.58
N ILE A 42 -4.06 5.39 -17.67
CA ILE A 42 -4.07 6.08 -18.96
C ILE A 42 -2.77 5.84 -19.72
N SER A 43 -1.62 5.83 -19.03
CA SER A 43 -0.34 5.54 -19.66
C SER A 43 -0.29 4.13 -20.27
N ALA A 44 -0.94 3.15 -19.62
CA ALA A 44 -1.03 1.78 -20.13
C ALA A 44 -1.93 1.68 -21.38
N LEU A 45 -2.92 2.56 -21.52
CA LEU A 45 -3.88 2.59 -22.63
C LEU A 45 -3.46 3.50 -23.81
N ARG A 46 -2.35 4.25 -23.70
CA ARG A 46 -1.85 5.15 -24.76
C ARG A 46 -1.06 4.40 -25.83
N PRO A 47 -1.19 4.76 -27.12
CA PRO A 47 -0.35 4.18 -28.17
C PRO A 47 1.13 4.50 -27.96
N ASN A 48 2.01 3.55 -28.26
CA ASN A 48 3.47 3.71 -28.14
C ASN A 48 4.03 4.90 -28.97
N ARG A 49 3.33 5.28 -30.05
CA ARG A 49 3.64 6.49 -30.85
C ARG A 49 3.45 7.79 -30.08
N GLU A 50 2.46 7.86 -29.17
CA GLU A 50 2.20 9.04 -28.32
C GLU A 50 3.13 9.10 -27.10
N ILE A 51 3.62 7.94 -26.61
CA ILE A 51 4.57 7.88 -25.48
C ILE A 51 5.94 8.49 -25.85
N ARG A 52 6.32 8.42 -27.14
CA ARG A 52 7.59 8.97 -27.65
C ARG A 52 7.47 10.42 -28.15
N SER A 53 6.26 10.95 -28.29
CA SER A 53 6.04 12.36 -28.62
C SER A 53 6.08 13.22 -27.37
N TYR A 54 6.57 14.46 -27.52
CA TYR A 54 6.75 15.43 -26.43
C TYR A 54 5.44 15.96 -25.82
N ASP A 55 4.29 15.62 -26.41
CA ASP A 55 2.97 16.14 -26.06
C ASP A 55 2.23 15.19 -25.10
N GLN A 56 2.62 15.25 -23.82
CA GLN A 56 1.99 14.46 -22.76
C GLN A 56 0.67 15.12 -22.32
N THR A 57 -0.38 14.97 -23.13
CA THR A 57 -1.72 15.47 -22.81
C THR A 57 -2.33 14.73 -21.61
N LEU A 58 -3.13 15.39 -20.76
CA LEU A 58 -3.81 14.71 -19.63
C LEU A 58 -4.85 13.66 -20.10
N TRP A 59 -5.34 13.79 -21.34
CA TRP A 59 -6.32 12.90 -21.96
C TRP A 59 -5.75 12.26 -23.23
N PRO A 60 -5.81 10.93 -23.39
CA PRO A 60 -5.30 10.25 -24.58
C PRO A 60 -6.14 10.58 -25.81
N THR A 61 -5.48 10.85 -26.94
CA THR A 61 -6.17 11.14 -28.21
C THR A 61 -6.81 9.87 -28.79
N SER A 62 -6.24 8.72 -28.48
CA SER A 62 -6.76 7.40 -28.84
C SER A 62 -6.48 6.38 -27.73
N ILE A 63 -7.46 5.51 -27.45
CA ILE A 63 -7.34 4.41 -26.48
C ILE A 63 -6.99 3.15 -27.27
N THR A 64 -5.90 2.47 -26.91
CA THR A 64 -5.49 1.19 -27.51
C THR A 64 -5.15 0.15 -26.45
N PHE A 65 -5.39 -1.12 -26.78
CA PHE A 65 -5.00 -2.28 -25.98
C PHE A 65 -3.70 -2.94 -26.46
N ASP A 66 -3.02 -2.35 -27.46
CA ASP A 66 -1.80 -2.92 -28.05
C ASP A 66 -0.68 -3.13 -27.03
N ASN A 67 -0.58 -2.27 -26.01
CA ASN A 67 0.43 -2.44 -24.96
C ASN A 67 0.20 -3.70 -24.13
N PHE A 68 -1.06 -4.10 -23.92
CA PHE A 68 -1.39 -5.33 -23.20
C PHE A 68 -1.04 -6.56 -24.04
N VAL A 69 -1.38 -6.55 -25.33
CA VAL A 69 -1.02 -7.64 -26.26
C VAL A 69 0.49 -7.78 -26.35
N ARG A 70 1.21 -6.68 -26.55
CA ARG A 70 2.68 -6.66 -26.59
C ARG A 70 3.33 -7.12 -25.28
N ALA A 71 2.74 -6.79 -24.13
CA ALA A 71 3.24 -7.27 -22.84
C ALA A 71 3.11 -8.78 -22.74
N THR A 72 1.97 -9.34 -23.15
CA THR A 72 1.72 -10.79 -23.13
C THR A 72 2.53 -11.57 -24.15
N GLU A 73 2.90 -10.96 -25.28
CA GLU A 73 3.74 -11.57 -26.32
C GLU A 73 5.24 -11.58 -25.96
N GLN A 74 5.65 -10.94 -24.86
CA GLN A 74 7.07 -10.99 -24.47
C GLN A 74 7.50 -12.42 -24.10
N PRO A 75 8.66 -12.89 -24.57
CA PRO A 75 9.11 -14.28 -24.40
C PRO A 75 9.14 -14.79 -22.96
N ASN A 76 9.30 -13.87 -22.00
CA ASN A 76 9.47 -14.19 -20.57
C ASN A 76 8.33 -13.65 -19.70
N PHE A 77 7.23 -13.15 -20.27
CA PHE A 77 6.18 -12.51 -19.47
C PHE A 77 5.54 -13.45 -18.45
N GLY A 78 5.12 -14.64 -18.89
CA GLY A 78 4.52 -15.65 -18.02
C GLY A 78 5.48 -16.13 -16.94
N THR A 79 6.74 -16.40 -17.31
CA THR A 79 7.78 -16.81 -16.36
C THR A 79 8.11 -15.70 -15.36
N ALA A 80 8.18 -14.44 -15.80
CA ALA A 80 8.43 -13.30 -14.92
C ALA A 80 7.33 -13.13 -13.87
N ILE A 81 6.06 -13.27 -14.28
CA ILE A 81 4.91 -13.26 -13.35
C ILE A 81 5.02 -14.42 -12.37
N GLN A 82 5.26 -15.63 -12.86
CA GLN A 82 5.34 -16.83 -12.02
C GLN A 82 6.50 -16.75 -11.01
N SER A 83 7.70 -16.39 -11.45
CA SER A 83 8.87 -16.25 -10.59
C SER A 83 8.64 -15.17 -9.53
N SER A 84 8.07 -14.02 -9.91
CA SER A 84 7.76 -12.94 -8.96
C SER A 84 6.72 -13.37 -7.93
N LEU A 85 5.68 -14.08 -8.37
CA LEU A 85 4.63 -14.59 -7.49
C LEU A 85 5.17 -15.63 -6.50
N ILE A 86 5.96 -16.60 -6.97
CA ILE A 86 6.55 -17.63 -6.11
C ILE A 86 7.48 -17.00 -5.08
N VAL A 87 8.35 -16.08 -5.50
CA VAL A 87 9.28 -15.39 -4.59
C VAL A 87 8.51 -14.55 -3.56
N ALA A 88 7.53 -13.76 -4.00
CA ALA A 88 6.74 -12.93 -3.11
C ALA A 88 5.96 -13.76 -2.08
N VAL A 89 5.24 -14.80 -2.52
CA VAL A 89 4.46 -15.65 -1.63
C VAL A 89 5.36 -16.40 -0.65
N THR A 90 6.46 -16.98 -1.14
CA THR A 90 7.41 -17.73 -0.28
C THR A 90 8.05 -16.81 0.76
N ALA A 91 8.47 -15.61 0.36
CA ALA A 91 9.05 -14.63 1.27
C ALA A 91 8.04 -14.15 2.32
N VAL A 92 6.79 -13.88 1.93
CA VAL A 92 5.73 -13.44 2.84
C VAL A 92 5.37 -14.55 3.82
N VAL A 93 5.11 -15.76 3.35
CA VAL A 93 4.72 -16.89 4.22
C VAL A 93 5.86 -17.26 5.16
N GLY A 94 7.08 -17.43 4.64
CA GLY A 94 8.26 -17.76 5.44
C GLY A 94 8.55 -16.67 6.48
N GLY A 95 8.54 -15.40 6.04
CA GLY A 95 8.73 -14.25 6.92
C GLY A 95 7.65 -14.15 8.00
N MET A 96 6.38 -14.39 7.67
CA MET A 96 5.27 -14.31 8.61
C MET A 96 5.34 -15.41 9.68
N ILE A 97 5.71 -16.64 9.31
CA ILE A 97 5.92 -17.73 10.27
C ILE A 97 7.03 -17.35 11.26
N ILE A 98 8.20 -16.92 10.76
CA ILE A 98 9.34 -16.55 11.61
C ILE A 98 9.01 -15.32 12.46
N ALA A 99 8.41 -14.28 11.88
CA ALA A 99 8.03 -13.06 12.59
C ALA A 99 7.01 -13.34 13.69
N THR A 100 6.04 -14.22 13.45
CA THR A 100 5.06 -14.61 14.46
C THR A 100 5.72 -15.35 15.62
N LEU A 101 6.61 -16.31 15.34
CA LEU A 101 7.37 -17.02 16.38
C LEU A 101 8.27 -16.06 17.17
N ALA A 102 8.96 -15.15 16.50
CA ALA A 102 9.80 -14.14 17.13
C ALA A 102 8.97 -13.17 18.00
N ALA A 103 7.83 -12.71 17.51
CA ALA A 103 6.91 -11.83 18.24
C ALA A 103 6.36 -12.52 19.49
N LEU A 104 6.00 -13.81 19.41
CA LEU A 104 5.56 -14.60 20.56
C LEU A 104 6.70 -14.80 21.58
N ALA A 105 7.90 -15.15 21.10
CA ALA A 105 9.07 -15.35 21.94
C ALA A 105 9.43 -14.07 22.72
N ILE A 106 9.50 -12.94 22.02
CA ILE A 106 9.84 -11.64 22.60
C ILE A 106 8.69 -11.13 23.48
N GLY A 107 7.43 -11.26 23.04
CA GLY A 107 6.27 -10.71 23.73
C GLY A 107 5.93 -11.45 25.03
N ARG A 108 6.00 -12.79 25.02
CA ARG A 108 5.56 -13.64 26.14
C ARG A 108 6.68 -14.00 27.12
N PHE A 109 7.91 -14.21 26.64
CA PHE A 109 9.00 -14.71 27.48
C PHE A 109 9.94 -13.59 27.95
N ARG A 110 10.44 -13.71 29.20
CA ARG A 110 11.42 -12.78 29.80
C ARG A 110 12.78 -13.49 29.86
N PHE A 111 13.62 -13.29 28.85
CA PHE A 111 14.95 -13.88 28.75
C PHE A 111 16.06 -12.81 28.73
N PHE A 112 17.28 -13.18 29.15
CA PHE A 112 18.39 -12.26 29.43
C PHE A 112 18.90 -11.47 28.20
N GLY A 113 18.69 -11.96 26.98
CA GLY A 113 19.14 -11.31 25.72
C GLY A 113 18.09 -10.49 24.96
N ARG A 114 16.87 -10.32 25.48
CA ARG A 114 15.73 -9.76 24.73
C ARG A 114 15.98 -8.37 24.14
N LYS A 115 16.59 -7.47 24.92
CA LYS A 115 16.87 -6.10 24.47
C LYS A 115 17.91 -6.07 23.35
N ALA A 116 18.94 -6.89 23.44
CA ALA A 116 19.98 -6.99 22.42
C ALA A 116 19.43 -7.52 21.09
N LEU A 117 18.56 -8.54 21.12
CA LEU A 117 17.92 -9.06 19.91
C LEU A 117 17.06 -8.00 19.20
N VAL A 118 16.24 -7.25 19.94
CA VAL A 118 15.43 -6.17 19.36
C VAL A 118 16.33 -5.07 18.78
N LEU A 119 17.41 -4.70 19.48
CA LEU A 119 18.36 -3.70 19.00
C LEU A 119 19.03 -4.15 17.69
N ILE A 120 19.51 -5.40 17.61
CA ILE A 120 20.11 -5.96 16.38
C ILE A 120 19.09 -5.96 15.23
N MET A 121 17.83 -6.33 15.49
CA MET A 121 16.79 -6.33 14.47
C MET A 121 16.51 -4.92 13.91
N ILE A 122 16.57 -3.89 14.76
CA ILE A 122 16.46 -2.49 14.31
C ILE A 122 17.68 -2.10 13.48
N LEU A 123 18.89 -2.46 13.92
CA LEU A 123 20.13 -2.16 13.19
C LEU A 123 20.13 -2.78 11.79
N VAL A 124 19.68 -4.02 11.65
CA VAL A 124 19.57 -4.70 10.35
C VAL A 124 18.53 -4.01 9.45
N GLN A 125 17.38 -3.57 9.99
CA GLN A 125 16.35 -2.86 9.21
C GLN A 125 16.77 -1.45 8.76
N MET A 126 17.78 -0.85 9.40
CA MET A 126 18.33 0.45 9.01
C MET A 126 19.37 0.36 7.89
N LEU A 127 19.84 -0.85 7.53
CA LEU A 127 20.80 -1.02 6.45
C LEU A 127 20.15 -0.65 5.11
N PRO A 128 20.72 0.30 4.34
CA PRO A 128 20.13 0.72 3.09
C PRO A 128 20.26 -0.39 2.04
N PRO A 129 19.18 -0.73 1.31
CA PRO A 129 19.22 -1.78 0.27
C PRO A 129 20.26 -1.50 -0.82
N THR A 130 20.58 -0.23 -1.06
CA THR A 130 21.57 0.20 -2.05
C THR A 130 23.00 -0.23 -1.69
N ALA A 131 23.32 -0.42 -0.41
CA ALA A 131 24.63 -0.92 0.02
C ALA A 131 24.79 -2.43 -0.21
N MET A 132 23.70 -3.17 -0.44
CA MET A 132 23.72 -4.59 -0.78
C MET A 132 23.80 -4.87 -2.29
N LEU A 133 23.45 -3.87 -3.12
CA LEU A 133 23.28 -4.02 -4.57
C LEU A 133 24.51 -3.58 -5.38
N ILE A 134 25.44 -2.83 -4.78
CA ILE A 134 26.73 -2.49 -5.37
C ILE A 134 27.72 -3.59 -4.92
N PRO A 135 28.20 -4.46 -5.82
CA PRO A 135 29.19 -5.48 -5.49
C PRO A 135 30.56 -4.88 -5.16
#